data_AF-A0A535K0A9-F1
#
_entry.id   AF-A0A535K0A9-F1
#
_cell.length_a   1.000
_cell.length_b   1.000
_cell.length_c   1.000
_cell.angle_alpha   90.00
_cell.angle_beta   90.00
_cell.angle_gamma   90.00
#
_symmetry.space_group_name_H-M   'P 1'
#
loop_
_entity.id
_entity.type
_entity.pdbx_description
1 polymer ?
#
loop_
_entity_poly.entity_id
_entity_poly.type
_entity_poly.pdbx_seq_one_letter_code
_entity_poly.pdbx_strand_id
1 'polypeptide(L)'
;MPVSVLQNSTTTCPAPSDGNVQYNPPYADDTYPAALNQPSLFICYAATPGLDLTAAPTDNSYKGSDVNVILVMSFGFASGFLQGVLGNSIHIVANAHMTVGGY
;
A
#
# COMPACT_ATOMS: atom_id res chain seq x y z
N MET A 1 -3.76 9.67 14.12
CA MET A 1 -3.22 9.49 12.75
C MET A 1 -4.39 9.52 11.79
N PRO A 2 -4.26 10.10 10.58
CA PRO A 2 -5.29 10.00 9.55
C PRO A 2 -5.59 8.52 9.25
N VAL A 3 -6.87 8.19 9.07
CA VAL A 3 -7.33 6.83 8.80
C VAL A 3 -6.96 6.46 7.38
N SER A 4 -6.34 5.30 7.16
CA SER A 4 -6.02 4.83 5.81
C SER A 4 -7.25 4.38 5.03
N VAL A 5 -7.28 4.64 3.72
CA VAL A 5 -8.41 4.28 2.84
C VAL A 5 -8.04 3.09 1.97
N LEU A 6 -8.78 1.97 2.07
CA LEU A 6 -8.58 0.77 1.25
C LEU A 6 -8.83 1.06 -0.23
N GLN A 7 -7.89 0.67 -1.10
CA GLN A 7 -7.92 0.96 -2.54
C GLN A 7 -8.20 -0.24 -3.43
N ASN A 8 -7.88 -1.46 -2.99
CA ASN A 8 -7.93 -2.66 -3.84
C ASN A 8 -9.14 -3.57 -3.63
N SER A 9 -10.28 -3.01 -3.23
CA SER A 9 -11.52 -3.79 -3.07
C SER A 9 -12.06 -4.36 -4.39
N THR A 10 -11.65 -3.79 -5.54
CA THR A 10 -12.02 -4.27 -6.89
C THR A 10 -10.88 -4.21 -7.91
N THR A 11 -9.69 -3.74 -7.51
CA THR A 11 -8.52 -3.53 -8.37
C THR A 11 -7.36 -4.45 -7.96
N THR A 12 -6.38 -4.57 -8.85
CA THR A 12 -5.17 -5.38 -8.58
C THR A 12 -4.22 -4.59 -7.67
N CYS A 13 -3.43 -5.30 -6.89
CA CYS A 13 -2.35 -4.69 -6.12
C CYS A 13 -1.36 -3.93 -7.01
N PRO A 14 -0.83 -2.79 -6.53
CA PRO A 14 0.12 -2.02 -7.31
C PRO A 14 1.40 -2.84 -7.51
N ALA A 15 1.92 -2.80 -8.73
CA ALA A 15 3.19 -3.42 -9.06
C ALA A 15 4.32 -2.40 -8.86
N PRO A 16 5.48 -2.83 -8.34
CA PRO A 16 6.68 -2.00 -8.32
C PRO A 16 7.03 -1.46 -9.71
N SER A 17 7.50 -0.22 -9.77
CA SER A 17 7.84 0.44 -11.03
C SER A 17 9.21 0.01 -11.58
N ASP A 18 10.10 -0.53 -10.76
CA ASP A 18 11.49 -0.83 -11.13
C ASP A 18 11.91 -2.31 -10.96
N GLY A 19 10.96 -3.23 -10.79
CA GLY A 19 11.23 -4.66 -10.62
C GLY A 19 11.83 -5.04 -9.26
N ASN A 20 12.14 -4.08 -8.38
CA ASN A 20 12.42 -4.35 -6.99
C ASN A 20 11.12 -4.74 -6.29
N VAL A 21 11.05 -5.93 -5.71
CA VAL A 21 9.86 -6.41 -4.97
C VAL A 21 10.11 -6.46 -3.45
N GLN A 22 11.28 -6.01 -2.98
CA GLN A 22 11.67 -6.13 -1.58
C GLN A 22 11.61 -4.80 -0.83
N TYR A 23 11.35 -4.90 0.47
CA TYR A 23 11.28 -3.78 1.41
C TYR A 23 10.18 -2.78 1.07
N ASN A 24 10.55 -1.60 0.55
CA ASN A 24 9.66 -0.52 0.18
C ASN A 24 9.92 -0.18 -1.29
N PRO A 25 9.40 -0.98 -2.21
CA PRO A 25 9.66 -0.78 -3.61
C PRO A 25 9.02 0.54 -4.10
N PRO A 26 9.60 1.21 -5.09
CA PRO A 26 8.96 2.35 -5.70
C PRO A 26 7.72 1.90 -6.48
N TYR A 27 6.64 2.65 -6.36
CA TYR A 27 5.43 2.49 -7.16
C TYR A 27 5.32 3.62 -8.19
N ALA A 28 4.47 3.43 -9.20
CA ALA A 28 4.16 4.48 -10.15
C ALA A 28 3.47 5.67 -9.44
N ASP A 29 3.67 6.88 -9.95
CA ASP A 29 3.15 8.11 -9.32
C ASP A 29 1.63 8.11 -9.18
N ASP A 30 0.91 7.45 -10.10
CA ASP A 30 -0.55 7.29 -10.06
C ASP A 30 -1.07 6.40 -8.92
N THR A 31 -0.18 5.65 -8.26
CA THR A 31 -0.50 4.84 -7.08
C THR A 31 -0.65 5.72 -5.83
N TYR A 32 -0.01 6.89 -5.81
CA TYR A 32 -0.03 7.80 -4.66
C TYR A 32 -1.28 8.70 -4.70
N PRO A 33 -1.95 8.91 -3.55
CA PRO A 33 -3.15 9.73 -3.51
C PRO A 33 -2.83 11.20 -3.80
N ALA A 34 -3.67 11.86 -4.60
CA ALA A 34 -3.58 13.30 -4.84
C ALA A 34 -3.87 14.12 -3.56
N ALA A 35 -4.64 13.56 -2.63
CA ALA A 35 -4.88 14.17 -1.34
C ALA A 35 -3.63 14.08 -0.45
N LEU A 36 -3.13 15.24 -0.03
CA LEU A 36 -1.96 15.31 0.84
C LEU A 36 -2.26 14.79 2.24
N ASN A 37 -1.26 14.13 2.84
CA ASN A 37 -1.29 13.60 4.20
C ASN A 37 -2.44 12.61 4.48
N GLN A 38 -2.98 12.00 3.42
CA GLN A 38 -4.01 10.96 3.48
C GLN A 38 -3.42 9.65 2.96
N PRO A 39 -3.20 8.64 3.83
CA PRO A 39 -2.67 7.36 3.38
C PRO A 39 -3.72 6.54 2.63
N SER A 40 -3.29 5.91 1.55
CA SER A 40 -3.98 4.84 0.83
C SER A 40 -3.44 3.48 1.29
N LEU A 41 -4.33 2.51 1.43
CA LEU A 41 -4.03 1.16 1.90
C LEU A 41 -4.34 0.14 0.80
N PHE A 42 -3.44 -0.82 0.59
CA PHE A 42 -3.64 -1.99 -0.26
C PHE A 42 -3.35 -3.25 0.56
N ILE A 43 -4.24 -4.25 0.47
CA ILE A 43 -4.07 -5.54 1.15
C ILE A 43 -4.03 -6.65 0.10
N CYS A 44 -2.87 -7.25 -0.08
CA CYS A 44 -2.57 -8.13 -1.21
C CYS A 44 -2.40 -9.58 -0.76
N TYR A 45 -3.46 -10.36 -0.88
CA TYR A 45 -3.44 -11.80 -0.56
C TYR A 45 -2.80 -12.60 -1.69
N ALA A 46 -1.66 -13.24 -1.43
CA ALA A 46 -0.91 -14.08 -2.37
C ALA A 46 -0.69 -13.43 -3.75
N ALA A 47 -0.59 -12.10 -3.80
CA ALA A 47 -0.57 -11.30 -5.02
C ALA A 47 -1.73 -11.61 -6.01
N THR A 48 -2.87 -12.09 -5.51
CA THR A 48 -4.04 -12.43 -6.31
C THR A 48 -4.85 -11.16 -6.61
N PRO A 49 -5.02 -10.77 -7.88
CA PRO A 49 -5.75 -9.56 -8.26
C PRO A 49 -7.19 -9.52 -7.74
N GLY A 50 -7.59 -8.40 -7.12
CA GLY A 50 -8.97 -8.16 -6.67
C GLY A 50 -9.45 -9.07 -5.55
N LEU A 51 -8.56 -9.86 -4.94
CA LEU A 51 -8.91 -10.65 -3.78
C LEU A 51 -8.90 -9.78 -2.53
N ASP A 52 -10.09 -9.48 -2.03
CA ASP A 52 -10.32 -8.80 -0.75
C ASP A 52 -11.22 -9.67 0.13
N LEU A 53 -10.74 -10.00 1.33
CA LEU A 53 -11.46 -10.82 2.29
C LEU A 53 -12.21 -9.91 3.25
N THR A 54 -13.53 -9.81 3.06
CA THR A 54 -14.42 -9.02 3.94
C THR A 54 -14.78 -9.75 5.24
N ALA A 55 -14.44 -11.04 5.33
CA ALA A 55 -14.58 -11.88 6.52
C ALA A 55 -13.45 -12.91 6.58
N ALA A 56 -13.15 -13.37 7.80
CA ALA A 56 -12.18 -14.44 7.99
C ALA A 56 -12.67 -15.75 7.32
N PRO A 57 -11.81 -16.46 6.55
CA PRO A 57 -12.13 -17.78 6.02
C PRO A 57 -12.50 -18.77 7.13
N THR A 58 -13.49 -19.64 6.88
CA THR A 58 -13.87 -20.71 7.83
C THR A 58 -13.07 -22.00 7.62
N ASP A 59 -12.07 -21.97 6.74
CA ASP A 59 -11.20 -23.09 6.38
C ASP A 59 -9.72 -22.66 6.30
N ASN A 60 -8.82 -23.64 6.15
CA ASN A 60 -7.37 -23.41 6.09
C ASN A 60 -6.88 -23.05 4.66
N SER A 61 -7.77 -22.58 3.77
CA SER A 61 -7.47 -22.32 2.35
C SER A 61 -6.38 -21.27 2.13
N TYR A 62 -6.21 -20.32 3.07
CA TYR A 62 -5.19 -19.28 3.01
C TYR A 62 -4.00 -19.52 3.94
N LYS A 63 -3.97 -20.63 4.68
CA LYS A 63 -2.88 -20.92 5.63
C LYS A 63 -1.54 -20.95 4.91
N GLY A 64 -0.57 -20.21 5.43
CA GLY A 64 0.77 -20.13 4.85
C GLY A 64 0.87 -19.20 3.64
N SER A 65 -0.24 -18.61 3.19
CA SER A 65 -0.23 -17.59 2.14
C SER A 65 0.40 -16.30 2.65
N ASP A 66 1.11 -15.62 1.76
CA ASP A 66 1.64 -14.27 2.00
C ASP A 66 0.53 -13.23 1.90
N VAL A 67 0.57 -12.25 2.80
CA VAL A 67 -0.25 -11.04 2.75
C VAL A 67 0.72 -9.87 2.78
N ASN A 68 0.73 -9.13 1.69
CA ASN A 68 1.47 -7.88 1.62
C ASN A 68 0.52 -6.72 1.91
N VAL A 69 0.81 -5.95 2.96
CA VAL A 69 0.11 -4.73 3.31
C VAL A 69 0.94 -3.53 2.87
N ILE A 70 0.42 -2.76 1.93
CA ILE A 70 1.11 -1.61 1.36
C ILE A 70 0.37 -0.33 1.78
N LEU A 71 1.12 0.61 2.37
CA LEU A 71 0.67 1.98 2.57
C LEU A 71 1.45 2.92 1.66
N VAL A 72 0.73 3.80 0.98
CA VAL A 72 1.31 4.90 0.19
C VAL A 72 0.66 6.23 0.58
N MET A 73 1.43 7.30 0.56
CA MET A 73 0.96 8.63 0.93
C MET A 73 1.77 9.72 0.22
N SER A 74 1.09 10.77 -0.22
CA SER A 74 1.72 12.03 -0.61
C SER A 74 1.85 12.91 0.63
N PHE A 75 3.06 13.03 1.17
CA PHE A 75 3.33 13.86 2.34
C PHE A 75 3.55 15.31 1.90
N GLY A 76 2.63 16.20 2.31
CA GLY A 76 2.70 17.62 2.02
C GLY A 76 3.63 18.34 2.99
N PHE A 77 4.51 19.20 2.48
CA PHE A 77 5.40 19.98 3.35
C PHE A 77 4.70 21.19 3.96
N ALA A 78 4.91 21.42 5.25
CA ALA A 78 4.34 22.57 5.97
C ALA A 78 5.12 23.88 5.77
N SER A 79 6.41 23.83 5.41
CA SER A 79 7.28 25.02 5.35
C SER A 79 7.88 25.27 3.95
N GLY A 80 8.09 26.56 3.65
CA GLY A 80 8.52 27.02 2.33
C GLY A 80 9.92 26.59 1.89
N PHE A 81 10.84 26.28 2.82
CA PHE A 81 12.20 25.84 2.44
C PHE A 81 12.18 24.50 1.72
N LEU A 82 11.50 23.50 2.28
CA LEU A 82 11.37 22.18 1.64
C LEU A 82 10.54 22.28 0.35
N GLN A 83 9.52 23.14 0.33
CA GLN A 83 8.74 23.40 -0.87
C GLN A 83 9.56 24.00 -2.02
N GLY A 84 10.50 24.90 -1.72
CA GLY A 84 11.36 25.53 -2.71
C GLY A 84 12.40 24.59 -3.34
N VAL A 85 12.73 23.48 -2.69
CA VAL A 85 13.76 22.52 -3.15
C VAL A 85 13.14 21.24 -3.72
N LEU A 86 12.05 20.74 -3.11
CA LEU A 86 11.48 19.43 -3.39
C LEU A 86 10.06 19.49 -3.99
N GLY A 87 9.53 20.70 -4.23
CA GLY A 87 8.14 20.88 -4.62
C GLY A 87 7.18 20.70 -3.45
N ASN A 88 5.88 20.58 -3.73
CA ASN A 88 4.85 20.69 -2.69
C ASN A 88 4.74 19.46 -1.77
N SER A 89 5.24 18.30 -2.21
CA SER A 89 5.09 17.03 -1.49
C SER A 89 6.13 16.00 -1.90
N ILE A 90 6.28 14.95 -1.09
CA ILE A 90 7.02 13.74 -1.43
C ILE A 90 6.15 12.50 -1.30
N HIS A 91 6.48 11.48 -2.08
CA HIS A 91 5.88 10.16 -2.00
C HIS A 91 6.54 9.34 -0.88
N ILE A 92 5.71 8.76 -0.02
CA ILE A 92 6.11 7.87 1.07
C ILE A 92 5.42 6.54 0.89
N VAL A 93 6.19 5.46 1.03
CA VAL A 93 5.72 4.09 0.90
C VAL A 93 6.21 3.25 2.07
N ALA A 94 5.35 2.36 2.57
CA ALA A 94 5.70 1.32 3.52
C ALA A 94 5.01 0.02 3.12
N ASN A 95 5.75 -1.08 3.14
CA ASN A 95 5.22 -2.42 2.90
C ASN A 95 5.55 -3.32 4.09
N ALA A 96 4.58 -4.16 4.47
CA ALA A 96 4.77 -5.24 5.42
C ALA A 96 4.25 -6.56 4.85
N HIS A 97 5.13 -7.54 4.72
CA HIS A 97 4.78 -8.92 4.42
C HIS A 97 4.47 -9.68 5.70
N MET A 98 3.35 -10.40 5.70
CA MET A 98 2.86 -11.21 6.80
C MET A 98 2.43 -12.57 6.25
N THR A 99 2.48 -13.63 7.06
CA THR A 99 1.97 -14.94 6.67
C THR A 99 0.66 -15.22 7.40
N VAL A 100 -0.36 -15.67 6.68
CA VAL A 100 -1.64 -16.06 7.26
C VAL A 100 -1.44 -17.29 8.15
N GLY A 101 -1.74 -17.14 9.43
CA GLY A 101 -1.80 -18.25 10.39
C GLY A 101 -2.96 -19.18 10.06
N GLY A 102 -2.80 -20.47 10.37
CA GLY A 102 -3.89 -21.44 10.30
C GLY A 102 -4.63 -21.55 11.64
N TYR A 103 -5.81 -22.16 11.61
CA TYR A 103 -6.50 -22.65 12.81
C TYR A 103 -6.32 -24.17 12.98
#